data_AF-A0A3R7A1Q7-F1
#
_entry.id   AF-A0A3R7A1Q7-F1
#
_cell.length_a   1.000
_cell.length_b   1.000
_cell.length_c   1.000
_cell.angle_alpha   90.00
_cell.angle_beta   90.00
_cell.angle_gamma   90.00
#
_symmetry.space_group_name_H-M   'P 1'
#
loop_
_entity.id
_entity.type
_entity.pdbx_description
1 polymer ?
#
loop_
_entity_poly.entity_id
_entity_poly.type
_entity_poly.pdbx_seq_one_letter_code
_entity_poly.pdbx_strand_id
1 'polypeptide(L)'
;MDVNDSAVLQEKDRVIVLLNETAKAFQFQVASLQGQLTLATNQLAQRDMVVHDLQQHVLDLKNASADQNSTIAGLQSQLGLQKATLDEVEGQLKTADAEFEALRATFEAKDTVKCIKLNELIVRLQNEASQLNVVIRRQDKQLQEKATATVTTDACLSARDYSENQLISLRDDAIEAKAKELKLVTDANDGLRAQLDALEIEVLKKLNPLWSMLLKTKALERQSQNLTTSLEKLQVEREGIREELSATRLKARVEVEGMQGELIQRRTKQYELTLKLHETESQLHTLRSTTEGLDEELQATRSRMHELDRLYADAKRWKADMTATLDAMRQENSHLQRTLAVDTKRFQVESAALHDQLKELERFVQTQAIQLGKADDVKSSAAQDMQKMNHQIEGMQERIHGLVAEANEETKRRMGVEMELTSQLLQASYNILGHHKGHLVDCWLSDADLPILVRYFQALDSPLDVLDLRSNRITDHGTKHLLLLVQPRRALFMSINLQENYISPQGIRLLATGMEGMGYSIVIQDGRVEATDTSGRVLIVDVSNNKDAAALVFTPSSVKLAKVKTLKPASVSKPGRLFTYFNR
;
A
#
# COMPACT_ATOMS: atom_id res chain seq x y z
N MET A 1 -14.40 66.10 -13.18
CA MET A 1 -14.70 64.89 -13.98
C MET A 1 -14.58 63.61 -13.13
N ASP A 2 -14.26 63.76 -11.84
CA ASP A 2 -13.50 62.77 -11.06
C ASP A 2 -14.36 61.67 -10.42
N VAL A 3 -15.67 61.87 -10.32
CA VAL A 3 -16.61 60.91 -9.72
C VAL A 3 -16.73 59.63 -10.56
N ASN A 4 -16.62 59.74 -11.89
CA ASN A 4 -16.76 58.60 -12.79
C ASN A 4 -15.52 57.69 -12.77
N ASP A 5 -14.32 58.28 -12.72
CA ASP A 5 -13.06 57.52 -12.67
C ASP A 5 -12.90 56.77 -11.34
N SER A 6 -13.36 57.35 -10.22
CA SER A 6 -13.38 56.68 -8.92
C SER A 6 -14.28 55.44 -8.90
N ALA A 7 -15.44 55.48 -9.58
CA ALA A 7 -16.33 54.33 -9.68
C ALA A 7 -15.75 53.23 -10.58
N VAL A 8 -15.11 53.60 -11.69
CA VAL A 8 -14.42 52.65 -12.59
C VAL A 8 -13.21 51.99 -11.91
N LEU A 9 -12.50 52.69 -11.02
CA LEU A 9 -11.44 52.13 -10.20
C LEU A 9 -11.97 51.10 -9.20
N GLN A 10 -13.02 51.43 -8.43
CA GLN A 10 -13.63 50.49 -7.50
C GLN A 10 -14.15 49.22 -8.19
N GLU A 11 -14.77 49.33 -9.36
CA GLU A 11 -15.26 48.16 -10.09
C GLU A 11 -14.10 47.31 -10.65
N LYS A 12 -12.99 47.92 -11.06
CA LYS A 12 -11.76 47.18 -11.43
C LYS A 12 -11.17 46.43 -10.25
N ASP A 13 -11.07 47.05 -9.07
CA ASP A 13 -10.58 46.37 -7.86
C ASP A 13 -11.49 45.20 -7.47
N ARG A 14 -12.82 45.37 -7.61
CA ARG A 14 -13.81 44.32 -7.37
C ARG A 14 -13.66 43.14 -8.34
N VAL A 15 -13.43 43.41 -9.63
CA VAL A 15 -13.13 42.40 -10.64
C VAL A 15 -11.79 41.68 -10.36
N ILE A 16 -10.77 42.40 -9.89
CA ILE A 16 -9.47 41.82 -9.49
C ILE A 16 -9.62 40.86 -8.29
N VAL A 17 -10.45 41.22 -7.30
CA VAL A 17 -10.76 40.32 -6.17
C VAL A 17 -11.47 39.06 -6.66
N LEU A 18 -12.51 39.19 -7.48
CA LEU A 18 -13.24 38.05 -8.08
C LEU A 18 -12.33 37.14 -8.91
N LEU A 19 -11.40 37.71 -9.69
CA LEU A 19 -10.40 36.95 -10.45
C LEU A 19 -9.41 36.22 -9.54
N ASN A 20 -8.99 36.82 -8.43
CA ASN A 20 -8.13 36.16 -7.44
C ASN A 20 -8.86 35.02 -6.70
N GLU A 21 -10.14 35.19 -6.37
CA GLU A 21 -10.94 34.15 -5.72
C GLU A 21 -11.20 32.98 -6.67
N THR A 22 -11.54 33.23 -7.94
CA THR A 22 -11.67 32.18 -8.95
C THR A 22 -10.34 31.50 -9.27
N ALA A 23 -9.21 32.24 -9.35
CA ALA A 23 -7.89 31.65 -9.51
C ALA A 23 -7.50 30.73 -8.33
N LYS A 24 -7.82 31.11 -7.09
CA LYS A 24 -7.65 30.24 -5.91
C LYS A 24 -8.54 29.01 -5.98
N ALA A 25 -9.81 29.15 -6.36
CA ALA A 25 -10.72 28.01 -6.52
C ALA A 25 -10.20 27.02 -7.58
N PHE A 26 -9.71 27.51 -8.72
CA PHE A 26 -9.04 26.67 -9.72
C PHE A 26 -7.76 26.00 -9.19
N GLN A 27 -6.91 26.71 -8.42
CA GLN A 27 -5.74 26.10 -7.77
C GLN A 27 -6.12 24.94 -6.85
N PHE A 28 -7.14 25.12 -5.99
CA PHE A 28 -7.64 24.05 -5.12
C PHE A 28 -8.20 22.87 -5.92
N GLN A 29 -8.92 23.13 -7.01
CA GLN A 29 -9.46 22.07 -7.87
C GLN A 29 -8.35 21.30 -8.60
N VAL A 30 -7.32 21.99 -9.09
CA VAL A 30 -6.13 21.37 -9.71
C VAL A 30 -5.36 20.52 -8.69
N ALA A 31 -5.13 21.02 -7.48
CA ALA A 31 -4.47 20.24 -6.41
C ALA A 31 -5.29 18.98 -6.02
N SER A 32 -6.63 19.11 -5.94
CA SER A 32 -7.52 17.97 -5.68
C SER A 32 -7.43 16.91 -6.78
N LEU A 33 -7.47 17.33 -8.06
CA LEU A 33 -7.33 16.44 -9.21
C LEU A 33 -5.94 15.79 -9.29
N GLN A 34 -4.87 16.50 -8.95
CA GLN A 34 -3.52 15.94 -8.85
C GLN A 34 -3.42 14.88 -7.75
N GLY A 35 -4.03 15.13 -6.58
CA GLY A 35 -4.13 14.15 -5.49
C GLY A 35 -4.89 12.88 -5.92
N GLN A 36 -6.04 13.03 -6.58
CA GLN A 36 -6.80 11.91 -7.13
C GLN A 36 -6.02 11.13 -8.19
N LEU A 37 -5.33 11.83 -9.10
CA LEU A 37 -4.49 11.21 -10.13
C LEU A 37 -3.36 10.38 -9.50
N THR A 38 -2.64 10.94 -8.53
CA THR A 38 -1.55 10.24 -7.82
C THR A 38 -2.05 8.98 -7.12
N LEU A 39 -3.22 9.06 -6.48
CA LEU A 39 -3.84 7.93 -5.79
C LEU A 39 -4.29 6.83 -6.78
N ALA A 40 -4.84 7.21 -7.93
CA ALA A 40 -5.16 6.28 -9.02
C ALA A 40 -3.91 5.64 -9.64
N THR A 41 -2.82 6.38 -9.84
CA THR A 41 -1.54 5.84 -10.33
C THR A 41 -0.96 4.80 -9.37
N ASN A 42 -0.99 5.06 -8.06
CA ASN A 42 -0.53 4.12 -7.05
C ASN A 42 -1.39 2.84 -7.01
N GLN A 43 -2.72 2.97 -7.15
CA GLN A 43 -3.62 1.82 -7.26
C GLN A 43 -3.40 1.00 -8.53
N LEU A 44 -3.06 1.65 -9.65
CA LEU A 44 -2.71 0.97 -10.90
C LEU A 44 -1.42 0.16 -10.73
N ALA A 45 -0.36 0.78 -10.20
CA ALA A 45 0.91 0.10 -9.94
C ALA A 45 0.77 -1.12 -9.01
N GLN A 46 -0.05 -1.02 -7.95
CA GLN A 46 -0.39 -2.17 -7.10
C GLN A 46 -1.12 -3.28 -7.86
N ARG A 47 -2.04 -2.92 -8.76
CA ARG A 47 -2.73 -3.91 -9.62
C ARG A 47 -1.80 -4.57 -10.61
N ASP A 48 -0.87 -3.83 -11.21
CA ASP A 48 0.10 -4.35 -12.16
C ASP A 48 1.04 -5.38 -11.49
N MET A 49 1.45 -5.14 -10.25
CA MET A 49 2.18 -6.12 -9.43
C MET A 49 1.36 -7.40 -9.21
N VAL A 50 0.09 -7.28 -8.78
CA VAL A 50 -0.78 -8.45 -8.56
C VAL A 50 -1.04 -9.22 -9.85
N VAL A 51 -1.18 -8.53 -10.99
CA VAL A 51 -1.32 -9.17 -12.31
C VAL A 51 -0.05 -9.91 -12.69
N HIS A 52 1.14 -9.35 -12.45
CA HIS A 52 2.42 -10.01 -12.68
C HIS A 52 2.57 -11.28 -11.83
N ASP A 53 2.26 -11.21 -10.53
CA ASP A 53 2.34 -12.37 -9.62
C ASP A 53 1.37 -13.49 -10.02
N LEU A 54 0.15 -13.13 -10.45
CA LEU A 54 -0.82 -14.09 -11.00
C LEU A 54 -0.36 -14.70 -12.32
N GLN A 55 0.28 -13.94 -13.21
CA GLN A 55 0.85 -14.44 -14.46
C GLN A 55 1.99 -15.43 -14.19
N GLN A 56 2.87 -15.15 -13.23
CA GLN A 56 3.92 -16.07 -12.81
C GLN A 56 3.33 -17.36 -12.23
N HIS A 57 2.34 -17.25 -11.33
CA HIS A 57 1.70 -18.43 -10.74
C HIS A 57 1.01 -19.32 -11.78
N VAL A 58 0.38 -18.73 -12.81
CA VAL A 58 -0.19 -19.47 -13.95
C VAL A 58 0.90 -20.16 -14.78
N LEU A 59 2.08 -19.55 -14.94
CA LEU A 59 3.22 -20.17 -15.61
C LEU A 59 3.74 -21.39 -14.82
N ASP A 60 3.89 -21.25 -13.51
CA ASP A 60 4.35 -22.31 -12.62
C ASP A 60 3.39 -23.51 -12.62
N LEU A 61 2.07 -23.24 -12.52
CA LEU A 61 1.03 -24.27 -12.63
C LEU A 61 1.04 -24.98 -14.00
N LYS A 62 1.32 -24.24 -15.08
CA LYS A 62 1.43 -24.81 -16.43
C LYS A 62 2.64 -25.75 -16.54
N ASN A 63 3.78 -25.38 -15.95
CA ASN A 63 4.98 -26.22 -15.93
C ASN A 63 4.73 -27.49 -15.09
N ALA A 64 4.19 -27.36 -13.88
CA ALA A 64 3.84 -28.50 -13.03
C ALA A 64 2.85 -29.47 -13.72
N SER A 65 1.89 -28.96 -14.50
CA SER A 65 0.99 -29.79 -15.30
C SER A 65 1.71 -30.52 -16.45
N ALA A 66 2.72 -29.91 -17.07
CA ALA A 66 3.54 -30.58 -18.08
C ALA A 66 4.36 -31.74 -17.49
N ASP A 67 4.94 -31.55 -16.31
CA ASP A 67 5.70 -32.58 -15.59
C ASP A 67 4.79 -33.75 -15.15
N GLN A 68 3.57 -33.45 -14.68
CA GLN A 68 2.55 -34.45 -14.40
C GLN A 68 2.16 -35.25 -15.65
N ASN A 69 1.97 -34.60 -16.79
CA ASN A 69 1.67 -35.28 -18.06
C ASN A 69 2.81 -36.18 -18.53
N SER A 70 4.08 -35.74 -18.36
CA SER A 70 5.26 -36.57 -18.62
C SER A 70 5.28 -37.82 -17.74
N THR A 71 5.00 -37.66 -16.44
CA THR A 71 4.91 -38.76 -15.46
C THR A 71 3.80 -39.75 -15.83
N ILE A 72 2.61 -39.26 -16.22
CA ILE A 72 1.49 -40.08 -16.67
C ILE A 72 1.86 -40.89 -17.93
N ALA A 73 2.54 -40.27 -18.90
CA ALA A 73 3.01 -40.96 -20.10
C ALA A 73 4.03 -42.07 -19.78
N GLY A 74 4.94 -41.83 -18.83
CA GLY A 74 5.87 -42.84 -18.31
C GLY A 74 5.15 -44.03 -17.69
N LEU A 75 4.18 -43.78 -16.79
CA LEU A 75 3.37 -44.82 -16.15
C LEU A 75 2.52 -45.61 -17.17
N GLN A 76 1.97 -44.94 -18.19
CA GLN A 76 1.23 -45.61 -19.27
C GLN A 76 2.14 -46.54 -20.10
N SER A 77 3.38 -46.11 -20.38
CA SER A 77 4.38 -46.95 -21.06
C SER A 77 4.75 -48.18 -20.22
N GLN A 78 4.99 -47.98 -18.91
CA GLN A 78 5.30 -49.08 -17.99
C GLN A 78 4.14 -50.08 -17.87
N LEU A 79 2.89 -49.60 -17.80
CA LEU A 79 1.70 -50.44 -17.79
C LEU A 79 1.53 -51.22 -19.11
N GLY A 80 1.88 -50.61 -20.25
CA GLY A 80 1.92 -51.29 -21.55
C GLY A 80 2.94 -52.43 -21.57
N LEU A 81 4.14 -52.21 -21.03
CA LEU A 81 5.17 -53.24 -20.90
C LEU A 81 4.72 -54.39 -19.99
N GLN A 82 4.13 -54.07 -18.83
CA GLN A 82 3.61 -55.07 -17.89
C GLN A 82 2.51 -55.94 -18.51
N LYS A 83 1.61 -55.36 -19.31
CA LYS A 83 0.59 -56.12 -20.05
C LYS A 83 1.24 -57.07 -21.05
N ALA A 84 2.21 -56.60 -21.85
CA ALA A 84 2.91 -57.47 -22.79
C ALA A 84 3.63 -58.64 -22.09
N THR A 85 4.25 -58.42 -20.92
CA THR A 85 4.85 -59.51 -20.14
C THR A 85 3.81 -60.47 -19.54
N LEU A 86 2.61 -59.98 -19.19
CA LEU A 86 1.52 -60.83 -18.73
C LEU A 86 0.98 -61.71 -19.87
N ASP A 87 0.77 -61.13 -21.05
CA ASP A 87 0.33 -61.84 -22.25
C ASP A 87 1.34 -62.93 -22.66
N GLU A 88 2.65 -62.65 -22.53
CA GLU A 88 3.71 -63.64 -22.77
C GLU A 88 3.66 -64.79 -21.75
N VAL A 89 3.55 -64.50 -20.45
CA VAL A 89 3.46 -65.52 -19.39
C VAL A 89 2.17 -66.36 -19.54
N GLU A 90 1.04 -65.75 -19.90
CA GLU A 90 -0.20 -66.48 -20.19
C GLU A 90 -0.05 -67.38 -21.42
N GLY A 91 0.69 -66.93 -22.44
CA GLY A 91 1.08 -67.75 -23.60
C GLY A 91 1.94 -68.95 -23.20
N GLN A 92 3.00 -68.73 -22.42
CA GLN A 92 3.88 -69.79 -21.92
C GLN A 92 3.11 -70.81 -21.07
N LEU A 93 2.18 -70.36 -20.21
CA LEU A 93 1.34 -71.25 -19.40
C LEU A 93 0.45 -72.14 -20.26
N LYS A 94 -0.20 -71.59 -21.30
CA LYS A 94 -1.02 -72.38 -22.25
C LYS A 94 -0.19 -73.42 -23.01
N THR A 95 1.05 -73.10 -23.37
CA THR A 95 1.97 -74.08 -23.97
C THR A 95 2.34 -75.18 -22.97
N ALA A 96 2.68 -74.82 -21.72
CA ALA A 96 3.00 -75.79 -20.68
C ALA A 96 1.81 -76.72 -20.36
N ASP A 97 0.59 -76.20 -20.24
CA ASP A 97 -0.62 -77.01 -20.03
C ASP A 97 -0.86 -78.00 -21.18
N ALA A 98 -0.63 -77.58 -22.44
CA ALA A 98 -0.73 -78.45 -23.60
C ALA A 98 0.35 -79.54 -23.63
N GLU A 99 1.59 -79.22 -23.21
CA GLU A 99 2.67 -80.19 -23.03
C GLU A 99 2.38 -81.18 -21.90
N PHE A 100 1.80 -80.73 -20.78
CA PHE A 100 1.38 -81.58 -19.67
C PHE A 100 0.28 -82.58 -20.06
N GLU A 101 -0.77 -82.13 -20.75
CA GLU A 101 -1.83 -83.02 -21.23
C GLU A 101 -1.33 -83.99 -22.33
N ALA A 102 -0.42 -83.54 -23.22
CA ALA A 102 0.25 -84.45 -24.15
C ALA A 102 1.08 -85.51 -23.42
N LEU A 103 1.87 -85.11 -22.42
CA LEU A 103 2.68 -86.04 -21.62
C LEU A 103 1.80 -87.03 -20.86
N ARG A 104 0.72 -86.55 -20.23
CA ARG A 104 -0.30 -87.38 -19.56
C ARG A 104 -0.88 -88.43 -20.50
N ALA A 105 -1.31 -88.04 -21.70
CA ALA A 105 -1.82 -88.97 -22.70
C ALA A 105 -0.78 -90.04 -23.09
N THR A 106 0.51 -89.69 -23.19
CA THR A 106 1.57 -90.70 -23.43
C THR A 106 1.77 -91.65 -22.24
N PHE A 107 1.61 -91.18 -21.00
CA PHE A 107 1.67 -92.04 -19.81
C PHE A 107 0.47 -93.00 -19.76
N GLU A 108 -0.75 -92.52 -19.97
CA GLU A 108 -1.97 -93.35 -20.00
C GLU A 108 -1.90 -94.40 -21.13
N ALA A 109 -1.39 -94.03 -22.32
CA ALA A 109 -1.12 -94.96 -23.42
C ALA A 109 -0.04 -96.00 -23.07
N LYS A 110 1.01 -95.61 -22.35
CA LYS A 110 2.10 -96.52 -21.95
C LYS A 110 1.64 -97.52 -20.89
N ASP A 111 0.85 -97.09 -19.91
CA ASP A 111 0.36 -97.94 -18.84
C ASP A 111 -0.73 -98.92 -19.35
N THR A 112 -1.62 -98.48 -20.23
CA THR A 112 -2.57 -99.39 -20.91
C THR A 112 -1.85 -100.47 -21.72
N VAL A 113 -0.85 -100.12 -22.53
CA VAL A 113 -0.02 -101.11 -23.26
C VAL A 113 0.73 -102.06 -22.30
N LYS A 114 1.23 -101.56 -21.17
CA LYS A 114 1.91 -102.37 -20.16
C LYS A 114 0.95 -103.36 -19.49
N CYS A 115 -0.24 -102.91 -19.11
CA CYS A 115 -1.31 -103.74 -18.55
C CYS A 115 -1.76 -104.84 -19.52
N ILE A 116 -1.96 -104.51 -20.80
CA ILE A 116 -2.29 -105.50 -21.84
C ILE A 116 -1.20 -106.58 -21.92
N LYS A 117 0.08 -106.19 -22.05
CA LYS A 117 1.22 -107.13 -22.11
C LYS A 117 1.36 -107.99 -20.84
N LEU A 118 1.09 -107.42 -19.67
CA LEU A 118 1.12 -108.18 -18.41
C LEU A 118 -0.01 -109.22 -18.38
N ASN A 119 -1.20 -108.85 -18.83
CA ASN A 119 -2.36 -109.75 -18.90
C ASN A 119 -2.15 -110.88 -19.92
N GLU A 120 -1.59 -110.58 -21.09
CA GLU A 120 -1.16 -111.59 -22.08
C GLU A 120 -0.10 -112.57 -21.54
N LEU A 121 0.79 -112.11 -20.65
CA LEU A 121 1.79 -112.96 -20.01
C LEU A 121 1.14 -113.86 -18.93
N ILE A 122 0.22 -113.31 -18.13
CA ILE A 122 -0.55 -114.07 -17.13
C ILE A 122 -1.35 -115.19 -17.80
N VAL A 123 -2.06 -114.89 -18.90
CA VAL A 123 -2.82 -115.90 -19.67
C VAL A 123 -1.92 -116.98 -20.26
N ARG A 124 -0.73 -116.63 -20.76
CA ARG A 124 0.25 -117.62 -21.24
C ARG A 124 0.73 -118.55 -20.11
N LEU A 125 1.13 -118.00 -18.98
CA LEU A 125 1.58 -118.78 -17.82
C LEU A 125 0.46 -119.67 -17.25
N GLN A 126 -0.80 -119.22 -17.26
CA GLN A 126 -1.95 -120.04 -16.88
C GLN A 126 -2.18 -121.21 -17.85
N ASN A 127 -1.99 -121.00 -19.16
CA ASN A 127 -2.08 -122.06 -20.16
C ASN A 127 -0.94 -123.08 -20.01
N GLU A 128 0.30 -122.63 -19.81
CA GLU A 128 1.46 -123.49 -19.55
C GLU A 128 1.29 -124.31 -18.26
N ALA A 129 0.86 -123.69 -17.17
CA ALA A 129 0.54 -124.39 -15.92
C ALA A 129 -0.57 -125.45 -16.12
N SER A 130 -1.58 -125.14 -16.93
CA SER A 130 -2.64 -126.10 -17.28
C SER A 130 -2.11 -127.28 -18.09
N GLN A 131 -1.19 -127.06 -19.04
CA GLN A 131 -0.53 -128.12 -19.81
C GLN A 131 0.36 -128.99 -18.91
N LEU A 132 1.19 -128.38 -18.06
CA LEU A 132 2.05 -129.10 -17.11
C LEU A 132 1.24 -129.97 -16.14
N ASN A 133 0.11 -129.47 -15.64
CA ASN A 133 -0.81 -130.26 -14.80
C ASN A 133 -1.39 -131.50 -15.53
N VAL A 134 -1.58 -131.44 -16.86
CA VAL A 134 -1.98 -132.61 -17.67
C VAL A 134 -0.81 -133.59 -17.84
N VAL A 135 0.42 -133.10 -17.98
CA VAL A 135 1.63 -133.95 -18.06
C VAL A 135 1.88 -134.69 -16.75
N ILE A 136 1.78 -134.01 -15.60
CA ILE A 136 1.93 -134.60 -14.27
C ILE A 136 0.92 -135.75 -14.08
N ARG A 137 -0.37 -135.51 -14.36
CA ARG A 137 -1.43 -136.55 -14.31
C ARG A 137 -1.13 -137.76 -15.22
N ARG A 138 -0.44 -137.57 -16.34
CA ARG A 138 0.02 -138.67 -17.22
C ARG A 138 1.21 -139.43 -16.63
N GLN A 139 2.16 -138.72 -16.02
CA GLN A 139 3.35 -139.31 -15.41
C GLN A 139 3.01 -140.11 -14.15
N ASP A 140 2.12 -139.60 -13.30
CA ASP A 140 1.60 -140.33 -12.13
C ASP A 140 0.97 -141.67 -12.54
N LYS A 141 0.16 -141.66 -13.62
CA LYS A 141 -0.42 -142.89 -14.18
C LYS A 141 0.65 -143.89 -14.65
N GLN A 142 1.72 -143.42 -15.32
CA GLN A 142 2.82 -144.29 -15.76
C GLN A 142 3.68 -144.83 -14.60
N LEU A 143 3.85 -144.06 -13.52
CA LEU A 143 4.52 -144.54 -12.30
C LEU A 143 3.70 -145.62 -11.60
N GLN A 144 2.38 -145.47 -11.58
CA GLN A 144 1.45 -146.45 -11.01
C GLN A 144 1.40 -147.75 -11.85
N GLU A 145 1.57 -147.66 -13.17
CA GLU A 145 1.70 -148.82 -14.08
C GLU A 145 3.08 -149.51 -14.03
N LYS A 146 4.15 -148.81 -13.63
CA LYS A 146 5.50 -149.40 -13.47
C LYS A 146 5.74 -150.06 -12.11
N ALA A 147 4.91 -149.78 -11.11
CA ALA A 147 5.04 -150.35 -9.76
C ALA A 147 4.64 -151.84 -9.67
N THR A 148 4.03 -152.42 -10.71
CA THR A 148 3.47 -153.79 -10.69
C THR A 148 4.33 -154.84 -11.41
N ALA A 149 5.50 -154.48 -11.95
CA ALA A 149 6.30 -155.39 -12.78
C ALA A 149 7.83 -155.25 -12.57
N THR A 150 8.37 -155.79 -11.46
CA THR A 150 9.81 -156.18 -11.34
C THR A 150 10.11 -156.97 -10.05
N VAL A 151 10.20 -158.31 -10.14
CA VAL A 151 10.84 -159.20 -9.13
C VAL A 151 11.43 -160.42 -9.89
N THR A 152 12.53 -161.01 -9.38
CA THR A 152 13.33 -162.17 -9.89
C THR A 152 14.26 -161.86 -11.08
N THR A 153 15.52 -162.34 -11.14
CA THR A 153 16.40 -163.10 -10.20
C THR A 153 17.88 -162.94 -10.63
N ASP A 154 18.84 -163.24 -9.75
CA ASP A 154 20.29 -163.08 -9.96
C ASP A 154 21.13 -164.28 -9.43
N ALA A 155 22.42 -164.34 -9.82
CA ALA A 155 23.57 -165.08 -9.26
C ALA A 155 23.89 -166.57 -9.62
N CYS A 156 25.11 -166.83 -10.15
CA CYS A 156 26.23 -167.62 -9.53
C CYS A 156 27.32 -168.15 -10.52
N LEU A 157 28.49 -168.64 -10.01
CA LEU A 157 29.81 -168.75 -10.70
C LEU A 157 30.59 -170.10 -10.50
N SER A 158 31.43 -170.54 -11.49
CA SER A 158 32.70 -171.36 -11.40
C SER A 158 32.71 -172.86 -10.92
N ALA A 159 33.79 -173.70 -11.03
CA ALA A 159 34.87 -173.98 -12.04
C ALA A 159 35.85 -175.17 -11.63
N ARG A 160 36.67 -175.73 -12.56
CA ARG A 160 37.90 -176.62 -12.41
C ARG A 160 37.71 -178.10 -11.93
N ASP A 161 38.60 -179.11 -12.12
CA ASP A 161 39.79 -179.42 -13.00
C ASP A 161 40.24 -180.95 -12.94
N TYR A 162 40.79 -181.50 -14.05
CA TYR A 162 41.92 -182.49 -14.25
C TYR A 162 42.04 -184.02 -13.87
N SER A 163 42.96 -184.70 -14.62
CA SER A 163 43.80 -185.95 -14.39
C SER A 163 43.29 -187.35 -14.90
N GLU A 164 44.10 -188.41 -15.18
CA GLU A 164 45.51 -188.61 -15.68
C GLU A 164 45.81 -190.11 -16.10
N ASN A 165 46.73 -190.33 -17.06
CA ASN A 165 47.58 -191.51 -17.49
C ASN A 165 47.34 -192.99 -17.09
N GLN A 166 47.71 -193.93 -18.00
CA GLN A 166 48.41 -195.19 -17.63
C GLN A 166 49.17 -195.94 -18.76
N LEU A 167 50.14 -196.78 -18.32
CA LEU A 167 50.83 -197.92 -18.96
C LEU A 167 52.08 -197.74 -19.86
N ILE A 168 53.22 -198.27 -19.36
CA ILE A 168 54.45 -198.64 -20.09
C ILE A 168 54.92 -200.00 -19.52
N SER A 169 55.14 -201.02 -20.36
CA SER A 169 55.86 -202.26 -19.95
C SER A 169 56.35 -203.12 -21.14
N LEU A 170 57.14 -202.54 -22.06
CA LEU A 170 57.98 -203.27 -23.02
C LEU A 170 59.28 -202.46 -23.24
N ARG A 171 59.97 -202.12 -22.15
CA ARG A 171 61.02 -201.08 -22.18
C ARG A 171 62.45 -201.62 -22.24
N ASP A 172 62.72 -202.81 -21.73
CA ASP A 172 64.06 -203.10 -21.22
C ASP A 172 65.07 -203.56 -22.29
N ASP A 173 64.61 -204.20 -23.37
CA ASP A 173 65.48 -204.50 -24.53
C ASP A 173 65.68 -203.29 -25.47
N ALA A 174 64.89 -202.23 -25.32
CA ALA A 174 65.02 -200.99 -26.11
C ALA A 174 65.95 -199.95 -25.46
N ILE A 175 66.28 -200.10 -24.18
CA ILE A 175 67.07 -199.12 -23.40
C ILE A 175 68.50 -198.99 -23.92
N GLU A 176 69.17 -200.07 -24.31
CA GLU A 176 70.57 -200.02 -24.73
C GLU A 176 70.77 -199.33 -26.10
N ALA A 177 69.79 -199.48 -27.01
CA ALA A 177 69.77 -198.71 -28.26
C ALA A 177 69.40 -197.24 -28.02
N LYS A 178 68.40 -196.97 -27.16
CA LYS A 178 67.97 -195.60 -26.82
C LYS A 178 69.03 -194.79 -26.07
N ALA A 179 69.90 -195.42 -25.28
CA ALA A 179 70.94 -194.71 -24.52
C ALA A 179 71.89 -193.87 -25.41
N LYS A 180 72.18 -194.31 -26.65
CA LYS A 180 73.03 -193.55 -27.59
C LYS A 180 72.29 -192.39 -28.27
N GLU A 181 71.02 -192.56 -28.62
CA GLU A 181 70.16 -191.45 -29.06
C GLU A 181 70.00 -190.40 -27.94
N LEU A 182 69.80 -190.85 -26.70
CA LEU A 182 69.56 -189.98 -25.56
C LEU A 182 70.75 -189.05 -25.29
N LYS A 183 71.99 -189.49 -25.54
CA LYS A 183 73.17 -188.62 -25.46
C LYS A 183 73.15 -187.51 -26.53
N LEU A 184 72.91 -187.85 -27.80
CA LEU A 184 72.79 -186.85 -28.87
C LEU A 184 71.65 -185.85 -28.62
N VAL A 185 70.52 -186.33 -28.08
CA VAL A 185 69.40 -185.48 -27.65
C VAL A 185 69.75 -184.61 -26.44
N THR A 186 70.60 -185.09 -25.53
CA THR A 186 71.08 -184.29 -24.39
C THR A 186 72.01 -183.17 -24.86
N ASP A 187 73.01 -183.48 -25.68
CA ASP A 187 73.93 -182.50 -26.25
C ASP A 187 73.17 -181.45 -27.09
N ALA A 188 72.13 -181.86 -27.84
CA ALA A 188 71.25 -180.94 -28.57
C ALA A 188 70.36 -180.08 -27.64
N ASN A 189 69.82 -180.66 -26.56
CA ASN A 189 68.99 -179.94 -25.59
C ASN A 189 69.80 -178.91 -24.79
N ASP A 190 71.06 -179.20 -24.45
CA ASP A 190 71.93 -178.24 -23.78
C ASP A 190 72.38 -177.12 -24.75
N GLY A 191 72.55 -177.42 -26.04
CA GLY A 191 72.68 -176.41 -27.09
C GLY A 191 71.44 -175.52 -27.23
N LEU A 192 70.23 -176.09 -27.15
CA LEU A 192 68.97 -175.33 -27.17
C LEU A 192 68.77 -174.49 -25.90
N ARG A 193 69.19 -174.98 -24.73
CA ARG A 193 69.20 -174.20 -23.48
C ARG A 193 70.14 -172.99 -23.57
N ALA A 194 71.37 -173.17 -24.08
CA ALA A 194 72.28 -172.05 -24.29
C ALA A 194 71.72 -171.01 -25.28
N GLN A 195 70.97 -171.44 -26.30
CA GLN A 195 70.23 -170.53 -27.19
C GLN A 195 69.05 -169.83 -26.49
N LEU A 196 68.33 -170.54 -25.60
CA LEU A 196 67.24 -169.96 -24.80
C LEU A 196 67.77 -168.91 -23.82
N ASP A 197 68.82 -169.21 -23.06
CA ASP A 197 69.47 -168.28 -22.13
C ASP A 197 69.98 -167.03 -22.87
N ALA A 198 70.57 -167.21 -24.06
CA ALA A 198 70.99 -166.10 -24.91
C ALA A 198 69.80 -165.24 -25.37
N LEU A 199 68.67 -165.87 -25.75
CA LEU A 199 67.43 -165.18 -26.10
C LEU A 199 66.81 -164.46 -24.89
N GLU A 200 66.81 -165.05 -23.70
CA GLU A 200 66.33 -164.41 -22.47
C GLU A 200 67.18 -163.18 -22.10
N ILE A 201 68.51 -163.26 -22.22
CA ILE A 201 69.41 -162.12 -22.04
C ILE A 201 69.16 -161.04 -23.10
N GLU A 202 68.94 -161.41 -24.36
CA GLU A 202 68.62 -160.49 -25.46
C GLU A 202 67.26 -159.80 -25.25
N VAL A 203 66.26 -160.53 -24.74
CA VAL A 203 64.93 -160.04 -24.37
C VAL A 203 65.02 -159.10 -23.17
N LEU A 204 65.77 -159.43 -22.12
CA LEU A 204 66.01 -158.56 -20.95
C LEU A 204 66.77 -157.29 -21.33
N LYS A 205 67.78 -157.38 -22.22
CA LYS A 205 68.47 -156.22 -22.79
C LYS A 205 67.54 -155.27 -23.55
N LYS A 206 66.47 -155.79 -24.18
CA LYS A 206 65.47 -154.98 -24.89
C LYS A 206 64.37 -154.44 -23.98
N LEU A 207 63.94 -155.22 -22.98
CA LEU A 207 62.89 -154.83 -22.03
C LEU A 207 63.35 -153.78 -21.01
N ASN A 208 64.57 -153.86 -20.48
CA ASN A 208 65.05 -152.90 -19.47
C ASN A 208 65.05 -151.43 -19.95
N PRO A 209 65.54 -151.09 -21.16
CA PRO A 209 65.42 -149.74 -21.72
C PRO A 209 63.96 -149.31 -21.90
N LEU A 210 63.08 -150.20 -22.37
CA LEU A 210 61.65 -149.90 -22.55
C LEU A 210 60.95 -149.62 -21.22
N TRP A 211 61.26 -150.38 -20.16
CA TRP A 211 60.71 -150.16 -18.82
C TRP A 211 61.21 -148.86 -18.19
N SER A 212 62.50 -148.55 -18.37
CA SER A 212 63.09 -147.26 -17.99
C SER A 212 62.46 -146.08 -18.74
N MET A 213 62.21 -146.24 -20.05
CA MET A 213 61.53 -145.24 -20.87
C MET A 213 60.09 -145.04 -20.40
N LEU A 214 59.32 -146.11 -20.15
CA LEU A 214 57.95 -146.03 -19.64
C LEU A 214 57.86 -145.31 -18.29
N LEU A 215 58.81 -145.56 -17.37
CA LEU A 215 58.90 -144.86 -16.10
C LEU A 215 59.21 -143.36 -16.28
N LYS A 216 60.10 -143.01 -17.22
CA LYS A 216 60.38 -141.61 -17.57
C LYS A 216 59.16 -140.93 -18.21
N THR A 217 58.45 -141.59 -19.11
CA THR A 217 57.21 -141.07 -19.70
C THR A 217 56.16 -140.79 -18.62
N LYS A 218 55.91 -141.73 -17.70
CA LYS A 218 55.00 -141.51 -16.56
C LYS A 218 55.44 -140.40 -15.62
N ALA A 219 56.74 -140.17 -15.46
CA ALA A 219 57.26 -139.03 -14.69
C ALA A 219 57.03 -137.69 -15.42
N LEU A 220 57.26 -137.64 -16.74
CA LEU A 220 57.00 -136.48 -17.58
C LEU A 220 55.50 -136.17 -17.71
N GLU A 221 54.63 -137.17 -17.79
CA GLU A 221 53.17 -137.01 -17.75
C GLU A 221 52.71 -136.33 -16.46
N ARG A 222 53.21 -136.79 -15.30
CA ARG A 222 52.94 -136.15 -14.00
C ARG A 222 53.48 -134.72 -13.92
N GLN A 223 54.69 -134.47 -14.43
CA GLN A 223 55.25 -133.12 -14.49
C GLN A 223 54.42 -132.20 -15.40
N SER A 224 53.97 -132.70 -16.55
CA SER A 224 53.08 -132.01 -17.47
C SER A 224 51.74 -131.67 -16.81
N GLN A 225 51.09 -132.64 -16.16
CA GLN A 225 49.85 -132.42 -15.39
C GLN A 225 50.02 -131.39 -14.25
N ASN A 226 51.14 -131.44 -13.53
CA ASN A 226 51.46 -130.46 -12.49
C ASN A 226 51.69 -129.05 -13.07
N LEU A 227 52.30 -128.94 -14.26
CA LEU A 227 52.47 -127.67 -14.96
C LEU A 227 51.13 -127.15 -15.49
N THR A 228 50.29 -127.98 -16.11
CA THR A 228 48.95 -127.60 -16.59
C THR A 228 48.09 -127.08 -15.44
N THR A 229 48.00 -127.82 -14.33
CA THR A 229 47.22 -127.37 -13.15
C THR A 229 47.79 -126.13 -12.48
N SER A 230 49.11 -125.89 -12.58
CA SER A 230 49.72 -124.64 -12.11
C SER A 230 49.43 -123.45 -13.05
N LEU A 231 49.44 -123.68 -14.37
CA LEU A 231 49.05 -122.68 -15.37
C LEU A 231 47.57 -122.32 -15.28
N GLU A 232 46.69 -123.30 -15.05
CA GLU A 232 45.25 -123.07 -14.82
C GLU A 232 45.02 -122.20 -13.58
N LYS A 233 45.71 -122.47 -12.46
CA LYS A 233 45.66 -121.63 -11.25
C LYS A 233 46.12 -120.20 -11.52
N LEU A 234 47.29 -120.03 -12.14
CA LEU A 234 47.81 -118.70 -12.50
C LEU A 234 46.90 -117.96 -13.48
N GLN A 235 46.20 -118.68 -14.37
CA GLN A 235 45.23 -118.08 -15.29
C GLN A 235 43.97 -117.61 -14.54
N VAL A 236 43.47 -118.37 -13.57
CA VAL A 236 42.36 -117.98 -12.70
C VAL A 236 42.75 -116.78 -11.82
N GLU A 237 43.93 -116.81 -11.19
CA GLU A 237 44.45 -115.69 -10.39
C GLU A 237 44.62 -114.41 -11.22
N ARG A 238 45.16 -114.53 -12.44
CA ARG A 238 45.32 -113.39 -13.36
C ARG A 238 43.98 -112.81 -13.80
N GLU A 239 42.98 -113.64 -14.07
CA GLU A 239 41.65 -113.15 -14.44
C GLU A 239 40.94 -112.52 -13.24
N GLY A 240 41.06 -113.10 -12.03
CA GLY A 240 40.57 -112.49 -10.79
C GLY A 240 41.18 -111.10 -10.53
N ILE A 241 42.51 -110.96 -10.65
CA ILE A 241 43.19 -109.65 -10.54
C ILE A 241 42.71 -108.68 -11.64
N ARG A 242 42.41 -109.17 -12.84
CA ARG A 242 41.89 -108.34 -13.94
C ARG A 242 40.46 -107.87 -13.66
N GLU A 243 39.62 -108.74 -13.14
CA GLU A 243 38.25 -108.42 -12.71
C GLU A 243 38.26 -107.41 -11.56
N GLU A 244 39.07 -107.63 -10.52
CA GLU A 244 39.27 -106.69 -9.41
C GLU A 244 39.80 -105.31 -9.89
N LEU A 245 40.77 -105.31 -10.82
CA LEU A 245 41.28 -104.07 -11.41
C LEU A 245 40.22 -103.37 -12.27
N SER A 246 39.34 -104.12 -12.93
CA SER A 246 38.22 -103.54 -13.68
C SER A 246 37.14 -102.96 -12.75
N ALA A 247 36.83 -103.65 -11.65
CA ALA A 247 35.86 -103.24 -10.65
C ALA A 247 36.32 -101.99 -9.88
N THR A 248 37.59 -101.95 -9.47
CA THR A 248 38.18 -100.78 -8.82
C THR A 248 38.25 -99.57 -9.75
N ARG A 249 38.61 -99.77 -11.04
CA ARG A 249 38.53 -98.70 -12.07
C ARG A 249 37.10 -98.20 -12.29
N LEU A 250 36.12 -99.09 -12.36
CA LEU A 250 34.71 -98.72 -12.52
C LEU A 250 34.20 -97.94 -11.29
N LYS A 251 34.52 -98.41 -10.08
CA LYS A 251 34.17 -97.72 -8.83
C LYS A 251 34.77 -96.32 -8.77
N ALA A 252 36.08 -96.18 -9.02
CA ALA A 252 36.76 -94.89 -9.04
C ALA A 252 36.17 -93.95 -10.11
N ARG A 253 35.78 -94.49 -11.27
CA ARG A 253 35.10 -93.71 -12.31
C ARG A 253 33.74 -93.17 -11.85
N VAL A 254 32.91 -94.02 -11.23
CA VAL A 254 31.59 -93.62 -10.70
C VAL A 254 31.73 -92.58 -9.58
N GLU A 255 32.73 -92.72 -8.70
CA GLU A 255 33.04 -91.74 -7.66
C GLU A 255 33.46 -90.38 -8.26
N VAL A 256 34.29 -90.38 -9.32
CA VAL A 256 34.67 -89.15 -10.04
C VAL A 256 33.48 -88.52 -10.77
N GLU A 257 32.65 -89.31 -11.46
CA GLU A 257 31.44 -88.80 -12.14
C GLU A 257 30.44 -88.22 -11.11
N GLY A 258 30.31 -88.83 -9.93
CA GLY A 258 29.53 -88.30 -8.81
C GLY A 258 30.07 -86.97 -8.27
N MET A 259 31.37 -86.88 -7.99
CA MET A 259 32.02 -85.63 -7.55
C MET A 259 31.90 -84.51 -8.59
N GLN A 260 32.00 -84.82 -9.88
CA GLN A 260 31.78 -83.86 -10.96
C GLN A 260 30.32 -83.37 -11.00
N GLY A 261 29.35 -84.27 -10.82
CA GLY A 261 27.94 -83.93 -10.70
C GLY A 261 27.66 -82.98 -9.54
N GLU A 262 28.18 -83.27 -8.34
CA GLU A 262 28.10 -82.38 -7.18
C GLU A 262 28.76 -81.02 -7.43
N LEU A 263 29.94 -80.99 -8.05
CA LEU A 263 30.66 -79.75 -8.35
C LEU A 263 29.85 -78.85 -9.30
N ILE A 264 29.22 -79.44 -10.33
CA ILE A 264 28.33 -78.73 -11.25
C ILE A 264 27.12 -78.18 -10.48
N GLN A 265 26.45 -79.00 -9.66
CA GLN A 265 25.30 -78.53 -8.85
C GLN A 265 25.67 -77.39 -7.90
N ARG A 266 26.82 -77.48 -7.20
CA ARG A 266 27.32 -76.40 -6.33
C ARG A 266 27.59 -75.12 -7.14
N ARG A 267 28.20 -75.23 -8.32
CA ARG A 267 28.47 -74.09 -9.21
C ARG A 267 27.18 -73.45 -9.75
N THR A 268 26.21 -74.24 -10.19
CA THR A 268 24.90 -73.73 -10.63
C THR A 268 24.17 -73.01 -9.50
N LYS A 269 24.13 -73.60 -8.30
CA LYS A 269 23.54 -72.98 -7.11
C LYS A 269 24.27 -71.71 -6.69
N GLN A 270 25.60 -71.65 -6.84
CA GLN A 270 26.37 -70.44 -6.59
C GLN A 270 25.98 -69.32 -7.56
N TYR A 271 25.84 -69.61 -8.87
CA TYR A 271 25.37 -68.61 -9.83
C TYR A 271 23.95 -68.12 -9.54
N GLU A 272 23.03 -69.02 -9.18
CA GLU A 272 21.66 -68.68 -8.78
C GLU A 272 21.65 -67.75 -7.56
N LEU A 273 22.47 -68.04 -6.54
CA LEU A 273 22.61 -67.19 -5.34
C LEU A 273 23.24 -65.83 -5.66
N THR A 274 24.24 -65.77 -6.54
CA THR A 274 24.84 -64.49 -6.98
C THR A 274 23.85 -63.64 -7.77
N LEU A 275 23.02 -64.24 -8.63
CA LEU A 275 21.97 -63.53 -9.36
C LEU A 275 20.90 -62.98 -8.40
N LYS A 276 20.43 -63.79 -7.46
CA LYS A 276 19.48 -63.35 -6.41
C LYS A 276 20.05 -62.24 -5.53
N LEU A 277 21.32 -62.34 -5.15
CA LEU A 277 22.01 -61.28 -4.40
C LEU A 277 21.99 -59.97 -5.19
N HIS A 278 22.42 -60.00 -6.46
CA HIS A 278 22.46 -58.82 -7.32
C HIS A 278 21.06 -58.20 -7.55
N GLU A 279 20.03 -59.04 -7.69
CA GLU A 279 18.64 -58.58 -7.78
C GLU A 279 18.21 -57.89 -6.47
N THR A 280 18.49 -58.47 -5.30
CA THR A 280 18.17 -57.84 -4.01
C THR A 280 18.97 -56.56 -3.75
N GLU A 281 20.22 -56.48 -4.21
CA GLU A 281 21.03 -55.26 -4.15
C GLU A 281 20.44 -54.16 -5.04
N SER A 282 20.01 -54.51 -6.26
CA SER A 282 19.31 -53.59 -7.18
C SER A 282 18.00 -53.08 -6.58
N GLN A 283 17.18 -53.96 -5.99
CA GLN A 283 15.96 -53.60 -5.27
C GLN A 283 16.24 -52.71 -4.04
N LEU A 284 17.33 -52.96 -3.31
CA LEU A 284 17.75 -52.08 -2.20
C LEU A 284 18.23 -50.71 -2.70
N HIS A 285 18.87 -50.62 -3.86
CA HIS A 285 19.27 -49.35 -4.46
C HIS A 285 18.06 -48.52 -4.92
N THR A 286 17.06 -49.13 -5.56
CA THR A 286 15.83 -48.42 -5.94
C THR A 286 15.04 -47.98 -4.69
N LEU A 287 14.92 -48.83 -3.67
CA LEU A 287 14.28 -48.47 -2.40
C LEU A 287 15.01 -47.36 -1.64
N ARG A 288 16.35 -47.29 -1.70
CA ARG A 288 17.11 -46.17 -1.13
C ARG A 288 16.82 -44.87 -1.87
N SER A 289 16.88 -44.88 -3.19
CA SER A 289 16.60 -43.69 -4.01
C SER A 289 15.16 -43.18 -3.84
N THR A 290 14.16 -44.07 -3.71
CA THR A 290 12.80 -43.63 -3.41
C THR A 290 12.64 -43.13 -1.97
N THR A 291 13.37 -43.70 -1.00
CA THR A 291 13.38 -43.20 0.39
C THR A 291 14.01 -41.81 0.48
N GLU A 292 15.12 -41.58 -0.22
CA GLU A 292 15.80 -40.28 -0.32
C GLU A 292 14.86 -39.22 -0.93
N GLY A 293 14.21 -39.53 -2.07
CA GLY A 293 13.24 -38.62 -2.69
C GLY A 293 12.01 -38.33 -1.81
N LEU A 294 11.52 -39.32 -1.06
CA LEU A 294 10.41 -39.12 -0.11
C LEU A 294 10.83 -38.24 1.09
N ASP A 295 12.07 -38.32 1.57
CA ASP A 295 12.57 -37.45 2.65
C ASP A 295 12.76 -36.01 2.15
N GLU A 296 13.23 -35.82 0.91
CA GLU A 296 13.29 -34.51 0.25
C GLU A 296 11.90 -33.87 0.08
N GLU A 297 10.91 -34.63 -0.43
CA GLU A 297 9.51 -34.17 -0.53
C GLU A 297 8.91 -33.80 0.84
N LEU A 298 9.21 -34.60 1.85
CA LEU A 298 8.75 -34.42 3.22
C LEU A 298 9.42 -33.19 3.88
N GLN A 299 10.70 -32.95 3.62
CA GLN A 299 11.42 -31.75 4.07
C GLN A 299 10.91 -30.49 3.35
N ALA A 300 10.64 -30.57 2.05
CA ALA A 300 10.02 -29.48 1.29
C ALA A 300 8.60 -29.16 1.82
N THR A 301 7.81 -30.20 2.14
CA THR A 301 6.46 -30.04 2.71
C THR A 301 6.50 -29.44 4.11
N ARG A 302 7.43 -29.88 4.98
CA ARG A 302 7.68 -29.25 6.29
C ARG A 302 8.04 -27.78 6.14
N SER A 303 8.91 -27.44 5.18
CA SER A 303 9.33 -26.06 4.93
C SER A 303 8.18 -25.16 4.48
N ARG A 304 7.32 -25.65 3.56
CA ARG A 304 6.07 -24.97 3.17
C ARG A 304 5.12 -24.75 4.35
N MET A 305 4.99 -25.75 5.23
CA MET A 305 4.15 -25.64 6.43
C MET A 305 4.67 -24.56 7.39
N HIS A 306 5.99 -24.46 7.60
CA HIS A 306 6.57 -23.42 8.45
C HIS A 306 6.35 -22.00 7.89
N GLU A 307 6.42 -21.82 6.57
CA GLU A 307 6.11 -20.52 5.96
C GLU A 307 4.60 -20.20 6.02
N LEU A 308 3.72 -21.20 5.90
CA LEU A 308 2.28 -21.00 6.14
C LEU A 308 1.98 -20.58 7.58
N ASP A 309 2.64 -21.20 8.58
CA ASP A 309 2.53 -20.79 9.98
C ASP A 309 3.04 -19.35 10.20
N ARG A 310 4.14 -18.97 9.52
CA ARG A 310 4.70 -17.61 9.55
C ARG A 310 3.73 -16.59 8.96
N LEU A 311 3.19 -16.87 7.77
CA LEU A 311 2.19 -16.03 7.09
C LEU A 311 0.90 -15.93 7.89
N TYR A 312 0.44 -17.01 8.53
CA TYR A 312 -0.72 -16.99 9.42
C TYR A 312 -0.47 -16.12 10.66
N ALA A 313 0.72 -16.19 11.26
CA ALA A 313 1.10 -15.35 12.40
C ALA A 313 1.15 -13.86 12.00
N ASP A 314 1.73 -13.54 10.85
CA ASP A 314 1.78 -12.16 10.33
C ASP A 314 0.39 -11.62 9.95
N ALA A 315 -0.47 -12.43 9.32
CA ALA A 315 -1.87 -12.07 9.05
C ALA A 315 -2.67 -11.84 10.35
N LYS A 316 -2.42 -12.64 11.39
CA LYS A 316 -3.03 -12.48 12.71
C LYS A 316 -2.58 -11.20 13.42
N ARG A 317 -1.30 -10.82 13.29
CA ARG A 317 -0.76 -9.53 13.77
C ARG A 317 -1.40 -8.36 13.03
N TRP A 318 -1.38 -8.38 11.70
CA TRP A 318 -1.98 -7.33 10.87
C TRP A 318 -3.48 -7.13 11.18
N LYS A 319 -4.22 -8.21 11.41
CA LYS A 319 -5.61 -8.13 11.88
C LYS A 319 -5.74 -7.45 13.25
N ALA A 320 -4.85 -7.75 14.20
CA ALA A 320 -4.86 -7.12 15.52
C ALA A 320 -4.55 -5.62 15.42
N ASP A 321 -3.51 -5.23 14.68
CA ASP A 321 -3.10 -3.84 14.47
C ASP A 321 -4.20 -3.03 13.76
N MET A 322 -4.84 -3.61 12.74
CA MET A 322 -5.95 -2.97 12.03
C MET A 322 -7.20 -2.85 12.91
N THR A 323 -7.46 -3.82 13.80
CA THR A 323 -8.54 -3.72 14.80
C THR A 323 -8.27 -2.60 15.80
N ALA A 324 -7.05 -2.53 16.34
CA ALA A 324 -6.64 -1.46 17.25
C ALA A 324 -6.72 -0.07 16.59
N THR A 325 -6.34 0.04 15.31
CA THR A 325 -6.44 1.26 14.51
C THR A 325 -7.90 1.68 14.33
N LEU A 326 -8.80 0.74 14.00
CA LEU A 326 -10.23 1.00 13.88
C LEU A 326 -10.86 1.43 15.20
N ASP A 327 -10.48 0.83 16.31
CA ASP A 327 -11.00 1.21 17.63
C ASP A 327 -10.46 2.58 18.10
N ALA A 328 -9.21 2.93 17.76
CA ALA A 328 -8.68 4.29 17.96
C ALA A 328 -9.48 5.33 17.14
N MET A 329 -9.70 5.09 15.84
CA MET A 329 -10.52 5.96 14.99
C MET A 329 -11.97 6.08 15.50
N ARG A 330 -12.55 5.00 16.04
CA ARG A 330 -13.89 5.03 16.67
C ARG A 330 -13.91 5.89 17.93
N GLN A 331 -12.88 5.81 18.77
CA GLN A 331 -12.75 6.65 19.96
C GLN A 331 -12.60 8.13 19.59
N GLU A 332 -11.77 8.44 18.59
CA GLU A 332 -11.59 9.80 18.07
C GLU A 332 -12.90 10.35 17.49
N ASN A 333 -13.59 9.60 16.63
CA ASN A 333 -14.88 10.00 16.07
C ASN A 333 -15.94 10.20 17.17
N SER A 334 -15.99 9.31 18.18
CA SER A 334 -16.85 9.50 19.36
C SER A 334 -16.49 10.76 20.17
N HIS A 335 -15.21 11.13 20.24
CA HIS A 335 -14.79 12.39 20.85
C HIS A 335 -15.24 13.58 20.01
N LEU A 336 -15.00 13.58 18.70
CA LEU A 336 -15.40 14.65 17.79
C LEU A 336 -16.93 14.87 17.81
N GLN A 337 -17.72 13.80 17.84
CA GLN A 337 -19.18 13.89 18.00
C GLN A 337 -19.58 14.52 19.34
N ARG A 338 -18.89 14.20 20.45
CA ARG A 338 -19.12 14.83 21.75
C ARG A 338 -18.75 16.32 21.74
N THR A 339 -17.62 16.69 21.16
CA THR A 339 -17.21 18.10 21.00
C THR A 339 -18.22 18.87 20.16
N LEU A 340 -18.58 18.35 18.98
CA LEU A 340 -19.58 18.96 18.10
C LEU A 340 -20.95 19.14 18.79
N ALA A 341 -21.38 18.18 19.61
CA ALA A 341 -22.62 18.30 20.38
C ALA A 341 -22.54 19.37 21.48
N VAL A 342 -21.38 19.57 22.11
CA VAL A 342 -21.14 20.65 23.07
C VAL A 342 -21.13 22.01 22.36
N ASP A 343 -20.39 22.14 21.26
CA ASP A 343 -20.31 23.37 20.49
C ASP A 343 -21.67 23.75 19.88
N THR A 344 -22.43 22.78 19.38
CA THR A 344 -23.81 23.02 18.88
C THR A 344 -24.71 23.58 19.98
N LYS A 345 -24.65 23.03 21.20
CA LYS A 345 -25.40 23.56 22.35
C LYS A 345 -24.93 24.96 22.73
N ARG A 346 -23.61 25.21 22.70
CA ARG A 346 -23.03 26.52 22.98
C ARG A 346 -23.52 27.57 21.98
N PHE A 347 -23.45 27.27 20.67
CA PHE A 347 -23.96 28.17 19.63
C PHE A 347 -25.48 28.38 19.72
N GLN A 348 -26.26 27.38 20.14
CA GLN A 348 -27.69 27.55 20.41
C GLN A 348 -27.94 28.52 21.57
N VAL A 349 -27.16 28.46 22.65
CA VAL A 349 -27.27 29.40 23.79
C VAL A 349 -26.82 30.80 23.40
N GLU A 350 -25.70 30.94 22.69
CA GLU A 350 -25.20 32.24 22.19
C GLU A 350 -26.20 32.87 21.20
N SER A 351 -26.78 32.07 20.30
CA SER A 351 -27.82 32.52 19.35
C SER A 351 -29.11 32.94 20.06
N ALA A 352 -29.56 32.21 21.08
CA ALA A 352 -30.72 32.59 21.88
C ALA A 352 -30.49 33.91 22.64
N ALA A 353 -29.31 34.08 23.25
CA ALA A 353 -28.94 35.31 23.95
C ALA A 353 -28.89 36.52 23.00
N LEU A 354 -28.29 36.38 21.82
CA LEU A 354 -28.28 37.43 20.79
C LEU A 354 -29.69 37.76 20.27
N HIS A 355 -30.57 36.75 20.13
CA HIS A 355 -31.96 36.95 19.72
C HIS A 355 -32.79 37.69 20.77
N ASP A 356 -32.57 37.41 22.06
CA ASP A 356 -33.22 38.14 23.14
C ASP A 356 -32.69 39.57 23.27
N GLN A 357 -31.39 39.81 23.06
CA GLN A 357 -30.82 41.16 22.94
C GLN A 357 -31.43 41.94 21.76
N LEU A 358 -31.60 41.30 20.59
CA LEU A 358 -32.25 41.91 19.44
C LEU A 358 -33.71 42.29 19.73
N LYS A 359 -34.47 41.43 20.42
CA LYS A 359 -35.84 41.76 20.88
C LYS A 359 -35.87 42.89 21.89
N GLU A 360 -34.88 42.98 22.78
CA GLU A 360 -34.81 44.08 23.75
C GLU A 360 -34.50 45.41 23.06
N LEU A 361 -33.58 45.42 22.10
CA LEU A 361 -33.33 46.57 21.22
C LEU A 361 -34.56 46.93 20.38
N GLU A 362 -35.28 45.95 19.84
CA GLU A 362 -36.52 46.18 19.09
C GLU A 362 -37.59 46.85 19.97
N ARG A 363 -37.82 46.35 21.19
CA ARG A 363 -38.73 46.97 22.17
C ARG A 363 -38.28 48.38 22.55
N PHE A 364 -36.97 48.62 22.72
CA PHE A 364 -36.43 49.93 23.02
C PHE A 364 -36.72 50.92 21.87
N VAL A 365 -36.43 50.53 20.63
CA VAL A 365 -36.71 51.34 19.43
C VAL A 365 -38.21 51.60 19.26
N GLN A 366 -39.07 50.58 19.46
CA GLN A 366 -40.52 50.75 19.43
C GLN A 366 -41.00 51.73 20.53
N THR A 367 -40.45 51.62 21.74
CA THR A 367 -40.79 52.54 22.85
C THR A 367 -40.35 53.97 22.53
N GLN A 368 -39.16 54.16 21.96
CA GLN A 368 -38.65 55.46 21.54
C GLN A 368 -39.47 56.05 20.39
N ALA A 369 -39.92 55.23 19.43
CA ALA A 369 -40.83 55.65 18.36
C ALA A 369 -42.20 56.09 18.91
N ILE A 370 -42.76 55.39 19.90
CA ILE A 370 -44.01 55.79 20.59
C ILE A 370 -43.81 57.11 21.35
N GLN A 371 -42.65 57.32 21.99
CA GLN A 371 -42.33 58.58 22.68
C GLN A 371 -42.19 59.74 21.69
N LEU A 372 -41.54 59.52 20.54
CA LEU A 372 -41.43 60.52 19.47
C LEU A 372 -42.79 60.86 18.87
N GLY A 373 -43.64 59.86 18.60
CA GLY A 373 -45.02 60.09 18.14
C GLY A 373 -45.82 60.96 19.12
N LYS A 374 -45.79 60.64 20.42
CA LYS A 374 -46.42 61.48 21.46
C LYS A 374 -45.85 62.89 21.53
N ALA A 375 -44.54 63.05 21.32
CA ALA A 375 -43.91 64.38 21.30
C ALA A 375 -44.34 65.19 20.07
N ASP A 376 -44.54 64.55 18.92
CA ASP A 376 -45.03 65.20 17.70
C ASP A 376 -46.54 65.49 17.78
N ASP A 377 -47.35 64.64 18.41
CA ASP A 377 -48.76 64.94 18.76
C ASP A 377 -48.86 66.19 19.66
N VAL A 378 -48.02 66.28 20.69
CA VAL A 378 -47.95 67.45 21.58
C VAL A 378 -47.48 68.71 20.84
N LYS A 379 -46.49 68.61 19.94
CA LYS A 379 -46.09 69.73 19.07
C LYS A 379 -47.23 70.15 18.14
N SER A 380 -47.98 69.19 17.58
CA SER A 380 -49.11 69.46 16.69
C SER A 380 -50.23 70.20 17.43
N SER A 381 -50.59 69.74 18.64
CA SER A 381 -51.54 70.45 19.51
C SER A 381 -51.05 71.86 19.86
N ALA A 382 -49.77 72.01 20.25
CA ALA A 382 -49.19 73.30 20.58
C ALA A 382 -49.14 74.25 19.39
N ALA A 383 -48.85 73.75 18.18
CA ALA A 383 -48.90 74.53 16.94
C ALA A 383 -50.34 74.95 16.60
N GLN A 384 -51.32 74.08 16.80
CA GLN A 384 -52.73 74.39 16.57
C GLN A 384 -53.26 75.43 17.56
N ASP A 385 -52.85 75.38 18.83
CA ASP A 385 -53.21 76.39 19.82
C ASP A 385 -52.48 77.73 19.59
N MET A 386 -51.22 77.70 19.15
CA MET A 386 -50.49 78.89 18.69
C MET A 386 -51.16 79.52 17.46
N GLN A 387 -51.68 78.71 16.53
CA GLN A 387 -52.43 79.19 15.37
C GLN A 387 -53.76 79.85 15.78
N LYS A 388 -54.50 79.29 16.76
CA LYS A 388 -55.69 79.95 17.35
C LYS A 388 -55.32 81.28 18.02
N MET A 389 -54.19 81.33 18.72
CA MET A 389 -53.69 82.54 19.37
C MET A 389 -53.33 83.63 18.34
N ASN A 390 -52.70 83.26 17.22
CA ASN A 390 -52.47 84.19 16.11
C ASN A 390 -53.78 84.73 15.52
N HIS A 391 -54.80 83.89 15.29
CA HIS A 391 -56.10 84.37 14.82
C HIS A 391 -56.77 85.35 15.81
N GLN A 392 -56.57 85.16 17.13
CA GLN A 392 -57.02 86.12 18.14
C GLN A 392 -56.24 87.44 18.07
N ILE A 393 -54.92 87.39 17.84
CA ILE A 393 -54.07 88.58 17.68
C ILE A 393 -54.45 89.34 16.40
N GLU A 394 -54.66 88.65 15.27
CA GLU A 394 -55.13 89.24 14.02
C GLU A 394 -56.52 89.88 14.20
N GLY A 395 -57.47 89.18 14.83
CA GLY A 395 -58.79 89.73 15.17
C GLY A 395 -58.78 90.86 16.20
N MET A 396 -57.72 91.02 16.99
CA MET A 396 -57.46 92.22 17.81
C MET A 396 -56.86 93.34 16.97
N GLN A 397 -55.96 93.03 16.02
CA GLN A 397 -55.36 94.01 15.11
C GLN A 397 -56.41 94.62 14.16
N GLU A 398 -57.33 93.83 13.59
CA GLU A 398 -58.46 94.37 12.81
C GLU A 398 -59.34 95.31 13.65
N ARG A 399 -59.57 94.97 14.92
CA ARG A 399 -60.36 95.80 15.86
C ARG A 399 -59.66 97.11 16.18
N ILE A 400 -58.32 97.11 16.29
CA ILE A 400 -57.50 98.31 16.42
C ILE A 400 -57.57 99.16 15.15
N HIS A 401 -57.48 98.56 13.96
CA HIS A 401 -57.65 99.29 12.69
C HIS A 401 -59.05 99.91 12.56
N GLY A 402 -60.10 99.24 13.03
CA GLY A 402 -61.46 99.80 13.10
C GLY A 402 -61.55 101.02 14.02
N LEU A 403 -60.98 100.95 15.22
CA LEU A 403 -60.96 102.08 16.16
C LEU A 403 -60.12 103.27 15.63
N VAL A 404 -59.05 103.01 14.89
CA VAL A 404 -58.26 104.04 14.19
C VAL A 404 -59.06 104.70 13.05
N ALA A 405 -59.93 103.94 12.37
CA ALA A 405 -60.82 104.49 11.34
C ALA A 405 -61.94 105.37 11.94
N GLU A 406 -62.56 104.95 13.05
CA GLU A 406 -63.55 105.78 13.77
C GLU A 406 -62.92 107.07 14.34
N ALA A 407 -61.70 107.01 14.87
CA ALA A 407 -60.96 108.19 15.31
C ALA A 407 -60.68 109.18 14.16
N ASN A 408 -60.40 108.69 12.94
CA ASN A 408 -60.18 109.54 11.76
C ASN A 408 -61.46 110.26 11.28
N GLU A 409 -62.62 109.62 11.31
CA GLU A 409 -63.90 110.27 10.94
C GLU A 409 -64.41 111.25 12.02
N GLU A 410 -64.14 111.00 13.30
CA GLU A 410 -64.39 111.98 14.38
C GLU A 410 -63.47 113.22 14.24
N THR A 411 -62.23 113.02 13.80
CA THR A 411 -61.28 114.11 13.52
C THR A 411 -61.74 114.99 12.35
N LYS A 412 -62.34 114.39 11.30
CA LYS A 412 -62.94 115.10 10.16
C LYS A 412 -64.04 116.10 10.55
N ARG A 413 -64.87 115.78 11.54
CA ARG A 413 -65.96 116.68 11.99
C ARG A 413 -65.48 117.84 12.87
N ARG A 414 -64.27 117.77 13.42
CA ARG A 414 -63.68 118.87 14.23
C ARG A 414 -62.90 119.89 13.39
N MET A 415 -62.29 119.45 12.28
CA MET A 415 -61.60 120.35 11.32
C MET A 415 -62.50 121.42 10.67
N GLY A 416 -63.83 121.25 10.70
CA GLY A 416 -64.78 122.23 10.14
C GLY A 416 -64.96 123.52 10.96
N VAL A 417 -64.44 123.60 12.19
CA VAL A 417 -64.61 124.76 13.10
C VAL A 417 -63.27 125.41 13.49
N GLU A 418 -62.13 124.73 13.32
CA GLU A 418 -60.80 125.31 13.55
C GLU A 418 -60.20 126.06 12.35
N MET A 419 -60.81 125.97 11.15
CA MET A 419 -60.26 126.57 9.92
C MET A 419 -60.29 128.10 9.86
N GLU A 420 -60.93 128.77 10.82
CA GLU A 420 -60.96 130.24 10.92
C GLU A 420 -59.95 130.79 11.96
N LEU A 421 -59.29 129.91 12.74
CA LEU A 421 -58.25 130.28 13.72
C LEU A 421 -56.85 129.77 13.33
N THR A 422 -56.76 128.81 12.41
CA THR A 422 -55.49 128.18 11.98
C THR A 422 -54.84 128.82 10.74
N SER A 423 -55.36 129.97 10.28
CA SER A 423 -54.68 130.81 9.28
C SER A 423 -53.55 131.69 9.87
N GLN A 424 -53.45 131.80 11.20
CA GLN A 424 -52.51 132.71 11.87
C GLN A 424 -51.30 132.03 12.54
N LEU A 425 -51.17 130.70 12.50
CA LEU A 425 -50.16 129.96 13.28
C LEU A 425 -49.18 129.07 12.49
N LEU A 426 -49.18 129.11 11.15
CA LEU A 426 -48.11 128.51 10.34
C LEU A 426 -47.08 129.53 9.79
N GLN A 427 -47.22 130.82 10.12
CA GLN A 427 -46.22 131.86 9.84
C GLN A 427 -45.25 132.09 11.02
N ALA A 428 -45.35 131.28 12.08
CA ALA A 428 -44.59 131.46 13.32
C ALA A 428 -43.46 130.43 13.55
N SER A 429 -43.41 129.31 12.83
CA SER A 429 -42.40 128.25 13.07
C SER A 429 -41.24 128.19 12.06
N TYR A 430 -41.19 129.09 11.07
CA TYR A 430 -39.97 129.40 10.31
C TYR A 430 -39.23 130.65 10.85
N ASN A 431 -39.82 131.36 11.82
CA ASN A 431 -39.30 132.63 12.34
C ASN A 431 -38.50 132.51 13.65
N ILE A 432 -38.47 131.34 14.31
CA ILE A 432 -37.76 131.17 15.59
C ILE A 432 -36.23 131.15 15.42
N LEU A 433 -35.68 130.82 14.25
CA LEU A 433 -34.23 130.90 14.00
C LEU A 433 -33.76 132.23 13.38
N GLY A 434 -34.66 133.01 12.77
CA GLY A 434 -34.32 134.28 12.11
C GLY A 434 -34.09 135.47 13.05
N HIS A 435 -34.64 135.45 14.27
CA HIS A 435 -34.59 136.61 15.18
C HIS A 435 -33.38 136.65 16.11
N HIS A 436 -32.64 135.55 16.28
CA HIS A 436 -31.58 135.47 17.30
C HIS A 436 -30.20 135.92 16.83
N LYS A 437 -29.93 136.05 15.52
CA LYS A 437 -28.64 136.54 14.95
C LYS A 437 -27.38 135.95 15.63
N GLY A 438 -27.39 134.64 15.90
CA GLY A 438 -26.29 133.94 16.57
C GLY A 438 -26.37 133.89 18.10
N HIS A 439 -27.28 134.61 18.77
CA HIS A 439 -27.48 134.51 20.23
C HIS A 439 -28.41 133.36 20.61
N LEU A 440 -27.81 132.20 20.89
CA LEU A 440 -28.44 130.93 21.25
C LEU A 440 -28.06 130.52 22.69
N VAL A 441 -28.15 131.46 23.63
CA VAL A 441 -27.82 131.27 25.05
C VAL A 441 -28.97 130.54 25.76
N ASP A 442 -28.64 129.57 26.63
CA ASP A 442 -29.60 128.74 27.41
C ASP A 442 -30.74 128.14 26.56
N CYS A 443 -30.42 127.77 25.31
CA CYS A 443 -31.35 127.09 24.40
C CYS A 443 -31.41 125.56 24.60
N TRP A 444 -30.79 125.06 25.68
CA TRP A 444 -30.65 123.63 26.04
C TRP A 444 -30.02 122.75 24.94
N LEU A 445 -29.26 123.37 24.03
CA LEU A 445 -28.66 122.71 22.88
C LEU A 445 -27.64 121.66 23.30
N SER A 446 -27.68 120.51 22.63
CA SER A 446 -26.79 119.37 22.84
C SER A 446 -25.93 119.09 21.59
N ASP A 447 -24.98 118.15 21.72
CA ASP A 447 -24.14 117.71 20.59
C ASP A 447 -24.96 117.18 19.38
N ALA A 448 -26.20 116.73 19.60
CA ALA A 448 -27.11 116.25 18.56
C ALA A 448 -27.77 117.37 17.74
N ASP A 449 -27.80 118.59 18.28
CA ASP A 449 -28.44 119.77 17.66
C ASP A 449 -27.43 120.57 16.81
N LEU A 450 -26.14 120.46 17.12
CA LEU A 450 -25.06 121.11 16.38
C LEU A 450 -25.06 120.82 14.86
N PRO A 451 -25.35 119.60 14.35
CA PRO A 451 -25.47 119.36 12.91
C PRO A 451 -26.60 120.17 12.24
N ILE A 452 -27.69 120.43 12.96
CA ILE A 452 -28.82 121.24 12.46
C ILE A 452 -28.40 122.71 12.39
N LEU A 453 -27.74 123.20 13.44
CA LEU A 453 -27.17 124.56 13.48
C LEU A 453 -26.09 124.77 12.41
N VAL A 454 -25.20 123.79 12.20
CA VAL A 454 -24.20 123.83 11.13
C VAL A 454 -24.86 123.96 9.76
N ARG A 455 -25.93 123.19 9.48
CA ARG A 455 -26.69 123.35 8.22
C ARG A 455 -27.39 124.70 8.10
N TYR A 456 -27.93 125.23 9.21
CA TYR A 456 -28.56 126.55 9.25
C TYR A 456 -27.55 127.67 8.92
N PHE A 457 -26.43 127.73 9.65
CA PHE A 457 -25.40 128.75 9.44
C PHE A 457 -24.67 128.60 8.09
N GLN A 458 -24.52 127.38 7.56
CA GLN A 458 -24.00 127.15 6.19
C GLN A 458 -24.93 127.64 5.08
N ALA A 459 -26.22 127.85 5.38
CA ALA A 459 -27.24 128.35 4.47
C ALA A 459 -27.53 129.86 4.62
N LEU A 460 -26.78 130.57 5.48
CA LEU A 460 -26.84 132.03 5.56
C LEU A 460 -25.88 132.68 4.55
N ASP A 461 -26.40 133.65 3.79
CA ASP A 461 -25.63 134.43 2.80
C ASP A 461 -24.95 135.68 3.40
N SER A 462 -25.03 135.89 4.71
CA SER A 462 -24.44 137.04 5.42
C SER A 462 -23.63 136.61 6.65
N PRO A 463 -22.42 137.18 6.89
CA PRO A 463 -21.64 136.90 8.08
C PRO A 463 -22.34 137.43 9.36
N LEU A 464 -22.07 136.77 10.49
CA LEU A 464 -22.58 137.07 11.82
C LEU A 464 -21.39 137.31 12.75
N ASP A 465 -21.15 138.54 13.20
CA ASP A 465 -19.92 138.86 13.95
C ASP A 465 -19.70 137.99 15.20
N VAL A 466 -20.77 137.53 15.86
CA VAL A 466 -20.72 136.69 17.07
C VAL A 466 -21.69 135.51 16.97
N LEU A 467 -21.24 134.31 17.35
CA LEU A 467 -22.07 133.15 17.68
C LEU A 467 -22.01 132.89 19.18
N ASP A 468 -23.11 133.11 19.88
CA ASP A 468 -23.17 133.03 21.34
C ASP A 468 -23.98 131.80 21.76
N LEU A 469 -23.28 130.72 22.12
CA LEU A 469 -23.78 129.40 22.49
C LEU A 469 -23.63 129.13 24.00
N ARG A 470 -23.60 130.18 24.82
CA ARG A 470 -23.37 130.05 26.27
C ARG A 470 -24.48 129.31 27.00
N SER A 471 -24.13 128.70 28.14
CA SER A 471 -25.08 128.04 29.05
C SER A 471 -25.86 126.90 28.37
N ASN A 472 -25.22 126.14 27.47
CA ASN A 472 -25.80 124.99 26.76
C ASN A 472 -25.17 123.65 27.25
N ARG A 473 -25.55 122.54 26.61
CA ARG A 473 -25.13 121.17 26.97
C ARG A 473 -24.11 120.58 25.99
N ILE A 474 -23.28 121.44 25.38
CA ILE A 474 -22.24 121.01 24.42
C ILE A 474 -21.09 120.35 25.17
N THR A 475 -20.62 119.20 24.68
CA THR A 475 -19.51 118.43 25.27
C THR A 475 -18.29 118.36 24.34
N ASP A 476 -17.24 117.66 24.79
CA ASP A 476 -16.08 117.31 23.95
C ASP A 476 -16.48 116.68 22.61
N HIS A 477 -17.58 115.92 22.55
CA HIS A 477 -18.05 115.31 21.30
C HIS A 477 -18.66 116.32 20.31
N GLY A 478 -19.14 117.47 20.77
CA GLY A 478 -19.66 118.56 19.94
C GLY A 478 -18.56 119.40 19.29
N THR A 479 -17.34 119.41 19.83
CA THR A 479 -16.20 120.20 19.31
C THR A 479 -15.91 119.96 17.82
N LYS A 480 -16.07 118.71 17.36
CA LYS A 480 -15.93 118.31 15.95
C LYS A 480 -16.92 119.00 15.00
N HIS A 481 -18.10 119.41 15.51
CA HIS A 481 -19.12 120.13 14.75
C HIS A 481 -18.92 121.65 14.86
N LEU A 482 -18.44 122.14 16.00
CA LEU A 482 -17.99 123.54 16.15
C LEU A 482 -16.83 123.87 15.19
N LEU A 483 -15.88 122.95 14.99
CA LEU A 483 -14.82 123.08 13.97
C LEU A 483 -15.34 123.26 12.53
N LEU A 484 -16.57 122.82 12.22
CA LEU A 484 -17.18 123.04 10.89
C LEU A 484 -17.70 124.47 10.70
N LEU A 485 -17.91 125.23 11.78
CA LEU A 485 -18.30 126.64 11.77
C LEU A 485 -17.09 127.58 11.64
N VAL A 486 -15.88 127.07 11.89
CA VAL A 486 -14.62 127.82 12.01
C VAL A 486 -13.74 127.71 10.76
N GLN A 487 -14.23 127.08 9.68
CA GLN A 487 -13.40 126.81 8.50
C GLN A 487 -12.96 128.09 7.74
N PRO A 488 -11.66 128.26 7.40
CA PRO A 488 -11.14 129.49 6.80
C PRO A 488 -11.81 129.95 5.48
N ARG A 489 -12.46 129.02 4.76
CA ARG A 489 -13.14 129.31 3.48
C ARG A 489 -14.48 130.01 3.64
N ARG A 490 -15.06 130.05 4.84
CA ARG A 490 -16.28 130.79 5.19
C ARG A 490 -16.14 131.28 6.64
N ALA A 491 -15.32 132.32 6.83
CA ALA A 491 -15.22 133.03 8.11
C ALA A 491 -16.53 133.77 8.40
N LEU A 492 -17.52 133.04 8.91
CA LEU A 492 -18.85 133.55 9.22
C LEU A 492 -18.91 134.31 10.54
N PHE A 493 -17.92 134.16 11.42
CA PHE A 493 -17.90 134.72 12.78
C PHE A 493 -16.55 135.34 13.14
N MET A 494 -16.55 136.41 13.93
CA MET A 494 -15.36 136.99 14.58
C MET A 494 -15.20 136.53 16.04
N SER A 495 -16.29 136.15 16.70
CA SER A 495 -16.25 135.55 18.04
C SER A 495 -17.23 134.39 18.17
N ILE A 496 -16.87 133.36 18.94
CA ILE A 496 -17.77 132.27 19.33
C ILE A 496 -17.71 132.13 20.85
N ASN A 497 -18.82 132.37 21.54
CA ASN A 497 -18.90 132.23 22.99
C ASN A 497 -19.46 130.84 23.34
N LEU A 498 -18.70 130.06 24.09
CA LEU A 498 -19.02 128.71 24.54
C LEU A 498 -18.98 128.60 26.07
N GLN A 499 -18.94 129.72 26.79
CA GLN A 499 -18.95 129.78 28.26
C GLN A 499 -20.09 128.93 28.85
N GLU A 500 -19.88 128.36 30.03
CA GLU A 500 -20.90 127.57 30.76
C GLU A 500 -21.45 126.36 29.97
N ASN A 501 -20.60 125.70 29.19
CA ASN A 501 -20.88 124.39 28.59
C ASN A 501 -20.11 123.27 29.34
N TYR A 502 -20.13 122.05 28.79
CA TYR A 502 -19.51 120.86 29.38
C TYR A 502 -18.25 120.42 28.60
N ILE A 503 -17.52 121.37 28.03
CA ILE A 503 -16.26 121.12 27.31
C ILE A 503 -15.13 120.98 28.32
N SER A 504 -14.29 119.96 28.17
CA SER A 504 -13.14 119.68 29.04
C SER A 504 -11.85 120.34 28.52
N PRO A 505 -10.77 120.36 29.32
CA PRO A 505 -9.45 120.79 28.84
C PRO A 505 -8.93 119.97 27.65
N GLN A 506 -9.41 118.73 27.47
CA GLN A 506 -9.08 117.91 26.29
C GLN A 506 -9.90 118.33 25.07
N GLY A 507 -11.19 118.67 25.22
CA GLY A 507 -12.01 119.26 24.16
C GLY A 507 -11.46 120.60 23.67
N ILE A 508 -11.00 121.45 24.58
CA ILE A 508 -10.36 122.74 24.26
C ILE A 508 -9.06 122.52 23.46
N ARG A 509 -8.22 121.55 23.86
CA ARG A 509 -7.03 121.18 23.07
C ARG A 509 -7.37 120.64 21.68
N LEU A 510 -8.41 119.80 21.57
CA LEU A 510 -8.86 119.27 20.27
C LEU A 510 -9.38 120.38 19.34
N LEU A 511 -10.09 121.37 19.90
CA LEU A 511 -10.52 122.56 19.17
C LEU A 511 -9.32 123.38 18.68
N ALA A 512 -8.37 123.67 19.57
CA ALA A 512 -7.16 124.43 19.25
C ALA A 512 -6.29 123.74 18.18
N THR A 513 -5.93 122.46 18.35
CA THR A 513 -5.16 121.69 17.35
C THR A 513 -5.93 121.53 16.04
N GLY A 514 -7.27 121.44 16.10
CA GLY A 514 -8.12 121.45 14.90
C GLY A 514 -8.00 122.77 14.12
N MET A 515 -7.92 123.90 14.82
CA MET A 515 -7.74 125.23 14.21
C MET A 515 -6.30 125.47 13.74
N GLU A 516 -5.28 125.01 14.46
CA GLU A 516 -3.88 124.98 13.97
C GLU A 516 -3.78 124.19 12.65
N GLY A 517 -4.41 123.02 12.58
CA GLY A 517 -4.49 122.20 11.36
C GLY A 517 -5.23 122.87 10.19
N MET A 518 -6.02 123.91 10.46
CA MET A 518 -6.66 124.75 9.44
C MET A 518 -5.84 126.00 9.05
N GLY A 519 -4.69 126.23 9.68
CA GLY A 519 -3.76 127.32 9.37
C GLY A 519 -3.92 128.58 10.24
N TYR A 520 -4.63 128.49 11.37
CA TYR A 520 -4.65 129.55 12.38
C TYR A 520 -3.42 129.46 13.31
N SER A 521 -2.84 130.60 13.67
CA SER A 521 -1.91 130.72 14.80
C SER A 521 -2.71 130.87 16.08
N ILE A 522 -2.59 129.92 17.02
CA ILE A 522 -3.40 129.89 18.24
C ILE A 522 -2.61 130.40 19.45
N VAL A 523 -3.26 131.25 20.25
CA VAL A 523 -2.87 131.61 21.61
C VAL A 523 -4.03 131.22 22.53
N ILE A 524 -3.75 130.53 23.63
CA ILE A 524 -4.74 130.24 24.67
C ILE A 524 -4.28 130.88 25.97
N GLN A 525 -5.14 131.71 26.55
CA GLN A 525 -4.91 132.36 27.83
C GLN A 525 -6.25 132.51 28.56
N ASP A 526 -6.28 132.24 29.88
CA ASP A 526 -7.41 132.47 30.78
C ASP A 526 -8.78 131.94 30.28
N GLY A 527 -8.78 130.77 29.62
CA GLY A 527 -9.99 130.15 29.06
C GLY A 527 -10.47 130.77 27.74
N ARG A 528 -9.64 131.56 27.06
CA ARG A 528 -9.92 132.18 25.76
C ARG A 528 -8.96 131.63 24.70
N VAL A 529 -9.49 131.18 23.57
CA VAL A 529 -8.71 130.72 22.41
C VAL A 529 -8.72 131.82 21.36
N GLU A 530 -7.61 132.53 21.20
CA GLU A 530 -7.42 133.55 20.18
C GLU A 530 -6.71 132.94 18.97
N ALA A 531 -7.32 133.05 17.79
CA ALA A 531 -6.92 132.33 16.60
C ALA A 531 -6.73 133.30 15.42
N THR A 532 -5.49 133.51 15.02
CA THR A 532 -5.13 134.47 13.97
C THR A 532 -4.88 133.77 12.65
N ASP A 533 -5.65 134.08 11.60
CA ASP A 533 -5.45 133.51 10.27
C ASP A 533 -4.25 134.13 9.52
N THR A 534 -3.84 133.53 8.40
CA THR A 534 -2.72 134.03 7.58
C THR A 534 -3.00 135.38 6.88
N SER A 535 -4.22 135.92 6.99
CA SER A 535 -4.57 137.28 6.55
C SER A 535 -4.65 138.31 7.69
N GLY A 536 -4.32 137.90 8.92
CA GLY A 536 -4.28 138.77 10.10
C GLY A 536 -5.63 138.97 10.79
N ARG A 537 -6.67 138.19 10.45
CA ARG A 537 -7.95 138.24 11.18
C ARG A 537 -7.89 137.37 12.41
N VAL A 538 -8.39 137.89 13.52
CA VAL A 538 -8.49 137.19 14.80
C VAL A 538 -9.92 136.68 14.99
N LEU A 539 -10.06 135.37 15.16
CA LEU A 539 -11.25 134.73 15.68
C LEU A 539 -11.04 134.45 17.18
N ILE A 540 -12.02 134.85 18.00
CA ILE A 540 -11.96 134.66 19.46
C ILE A 540 -12.97 133.58 19.84
N VAL A 541 -12.52 132.46 20.41
CA VAL A 541 -13.42 131.46 20.99
C VAL A 541 -13.31 131.51 22.51
N ASP A 542 -14.35 131.99 23.18
CA ASP A 542 -14.39 132.11 24.63
C ASP A 542 -14.97 130.82 25.24
N VAL A 543 -14.11 130.06 25.93
CA VAL A 543 -14.45 128.81 26.62
C VAL A 543 -14.30 128.94 28.14
N SER A 544 -14.24 130.17 28.68
CA SER A 544 -14.19 130.41 30.12
C SER A 544 -15.44 129.87 30.84
N ASN A 545 -15.37 129.60 32.14
CA ASN A 545 -16.42 128.91 32.92
C ASN A 545 -16.85 127.52 32.40
N ASN A 546 -16.12 126.92 31.45
CA ASN A 546 -16.16 125.47 31.22
C ASN A 546 -15.27 124.75 32.24
N LYS A 547 -15.47 123.43 32.40
CA LYS A 547 -14.77 122.58 33.38
C LYS A 547 -13.24 122.71 33.23
N ASP A 548 -12.59 123.22 34.28
CA ASP A 548 -11.13 123.39 34.39
C ASP A 548 -10.45 124.23 33.28
N ALA A 549 -11.22 125.05 32.54
CA ALA A 549 -10.72 125.79 31.37
C ALA A 549 -9.72 126.91 31.70
N ALA A 550 -9.79 127.48 32.91
CA ALA A 550 -8.96 128.62 33.33
C ALA A 550 -7.48 128.28 33.57
N ALA A 551 -7.08 127.00 33.54
CA ALA A 551 -5.73 126.55 33.85
C ALA A 551 -4.82 126.35 32.61
N LEU A 552 -5.28 126.72 31.41
CA LEU A 552 -4.57 126.48 30.15
C LEU A 552 -3.87 127.74 29.63
N VAL A 553 -2.54 127.65 29.53
CA VAL A 553 -1.68 128.60 28.78
C VAL A 553 -1.06 127.86 27.60
N PHE A 554 -1.26 128.37 26.38
CA PHE A 554 -0.68 127.81 25.15
C PHE A 554 -0.21 128.94 24.23
N THR A 555 1.07 128.89 23.83
CA THR A 555 1.70 129.90 22.97
C THR A 555 2.35 129.23 21.75
N PRO A 556 2.21 129.80 20.55
CA PRO A 556 2.47 129.08 19.30
C PRO A 556 3.97 128.92 18.99
N SER A 557 4.30 127.83 18.30
CA SER A 557 5.66 127.56 17.77
C SER A 557 5.77 127.91 16.29
N SER A 558 6.80 128.70 15.94
CA SER A 558 6.92 129.34 14.64
C SER A 558 7.30 128.42 13.46
N VAL A 559 6.65 128.67 12.33
CA VAL A 559 6.98 128.31 10.92
C VAL A 559 8.35 127.66 10.67
N LYS A 560 8.36 126.48 10.02
CA LYS A 560 9.43 126.09 9.09
C LYS A 560 8.90 125.43 7.80
N LEU A 561 9.41 125.93 6.68
CA LEU A 561 9.05 125.54 5.32
C LEU A 561 9.94 124.38 4.81
N ALA A 562 9.34 123.50 4.01
CA ALA A 562 9.92 122.69 2.93
C ALA A 562 11.16 121.78 3.18
N LYS A 563 11.02 120.52 2.74
CA LYS A 563 12.01 119.93 1.81
C LYS A 563 11.44 118.81 0.93
N VAL A 564 11.46 119.05 -0.37
CA VAL A 564 11.27 118.05 -1.43
C VAL A 564 12.46 117.09 -1.44
N LYS A 565 12.23 115.79 -1.70
CA LYS A 565 13.19 115.00 -2.47
C LYS A 565 12.51 113.85 -3.24
N THR A 566 12.84 113.81 -4.52
CA THR A 566 12.43 112.85 -5.54
C THR A 566 13.23 111.55 -5.45
N LEU A 567 12.68 110.44 -5.98
CA LEU A 567 13.25 109.62 -7.07
C LEU A 567 12.62 108.21 -7.17
N LYS A 568 12.07 107.91 -8.35
CA LYS A 568 12.00 106.55 -8.94
C LYS A 568 13.41 106.20 -9.47
N PRO A 569 13.84 104.92 -9.61
CA PRO A 569 13.25 104.03 -10.64
C PRO A 569 13.24 102.50 -10.39
N ALA A 570 12.63 101.82 -11.36
CA ALA A 570 12.53 100.38 -11.68
C ALA A 570 13.59 99.39 -11.14
N SER A 571 13.19 98.15 -10.84
CA SER A 571 13.12 97.05 -11.84
C SER A 571 12.91 95.63 -11.25
N VAL A 572 12.07 94.84 -11.94
CA VAL A 572 12.09 93.37 -12.17
C VAL A 572 12.44 92.40 -11.01
N SER A 573 11.46 91.59 -10.61
CA SER A 573 11.67 90.15 -10.27
C SER A 573 10.51 89.27 -10.79
N LYS A 574 10.79 87.99 -11.05
CA LYS A 574 10.02 87.08 -11.92
C LYS A 574 8.83 86.34 -11.23
N PRO A 575 7.92 85.73 -12.02
CA PRO A 575 6.79 84.92 -11.52
C PRO A 575 7.10 83.41 -11.37
N GLY A 576 6.25 82.72 -10.58
CA GLY A 576 6.20 81.24 -10.44
C GLY A 576 7.18 80.66 -9.40
N ARG A 577 7.02 79.43 -8.89
CA ARG A 577 5.89 78.47 -8.92
C ARG A 577 6.22 77.30 -7.96
N LEU A 578 5.21 76.76 -7.28
CA LEU A 578 5.01 75.33 -6.90
C LEU A 578 5.95 74.54 -5.96
N PHE A 579 5.27 73.64 -5.22
CA PHE A 579 5.67 72.30 -4.72
C PHE A 579 6.74 72.19 -3.62
N THR A 580 6.70 71.19 -2.73
CA THR A 580 6.38 69.74 -2.86
C THR A 580 5.45 69.25 -1.69
N TYR A 581 4.62 68.19 -1.74
CA TYR A 581 4.84 66.73 -1.94
C TYR A 581 5.95 66.16 -1.00
N PHE A 582 5.88 64.97 -0.39
CA PHE A 582 5.19 63.71 -0.72
C PHE A 582 4.88 62.86 0.55
N ASN A 583 3.94 61.91 0.42
CA ASN A 583 3.52 60.80 1.30
C ASN A 583 4.41 60.36 2.48
N ARG A 584 3.74 59.96 3.57
CA ARG A 584 3.65 58.53 3.91
C ARG A 584 2.27 58.15 4.44
#